data_AF-A0A355F6I6-F1
#
_entry.id   AF-A0A355F6I6-F1
#
_cell.length_a   1.000
_cell.length_b   1.000
_cell.length_c   1.000
_cell.angle_alpha   90.00
_cell.angle_beta   90.00
_cell.angle_gamma   90.00
#
_symmetry.space_group_name_H-M   'P 1'
#
loop_
_entity.id
_entity.type
_entity.pdbx_description
1 polymer ?
#
loop_
_entity_poly.entity_id
_entity_poly.type
_entity_poly.pdbx_seq_one_letter_code
_entity_poly.pdbx_strand_id
1 'polypeptide(L)' 'LGNHDLHLLGVAWEVSPLKRRDTLGEILAAPDRDDLLEWLRRRPLFHRSDGCALVHAGLFPAWSLE' A
#
# COMPACT_ATOMS: atom_id res chain seq x y z
N LEU A 1 4.04 2.44 -1.62
CA LEU A 1 2.64 2.05 -1.35
C LEU A 1 1.87 3.31 -0.97
N GLY A 2 0.59 3.37 -1.37
CA GLY A 2 -0.35 4.41 -1.00
C GLY A 2 -1.38 3.96 0.03
N ASN A 3 -2.33 4.84 0.33
CA ASN A 3 -3.37 4.60 1.33
C ASN A 3 -4.28 3.41 0.97
N HIS A 4 -4.64 3.24 -0.31
CA HIS A 4 -5.49 2.13 -0.75
C HIS A 4 -4.76 0.78 -0.71
N ASP A 5 -3.45 0.76 -0.98
CA ASP A 5 -2.64 -0.45 -0.83
C ASP A 5 -2.61 -0.88 0.65
N LEU A 6 -2.36 0.07 1.54
CA LEU A 6 -2.35 -0.20 2.99
C LEU A 6 -3.74 -0.60 3.50
N HIS A 7 -4.81 -0.01 2.95
CA HIS A 7 -6.19 -0.43 3.25
C HIS A 7 -6.46 -1.85 2.78
N LEU A 8 -6.03 -2.24 1.57
CA LEU A 8 -6.13 -3.61 1.08
C LEU A 8 -5.42 -4.60 2.01
N LEU A 9 -4.19 -4.30 2.41
CA LEU A 9 -3.44 -5.14 3.35
C LEU A 9 -4.16 -5.23 4.70
N GLY A 10 -4.66 -4.10 5.23
CA GLY A 10 -5.42 -4.08 6.48
C GLY A 10 -6.71 -4.89 6.43
N VAL A 11 -7.43 -4.87 5.31
CA VAL A 11 -8.62 -5.71 5.10
C VAL A 11 -8.25 -7.19 5.00
N ALA A 12 -7.19 -7.53 4.26
CA ALA A 12 -6.78 -8.90 4.05
C ALA A 12 -6.31 -9.61 5.34
N TRP A 13 -5.69 -8.88 6.27
CA TRP A 13 -5.32 -9.39 7.61
C TRP A 13 -6.34 -9.06 8.70
N GLU A 14 -7.58 -8.75 8.33
CA GLU A 14 -8.71 -8.55 9.26
C GLU A 14 -8.51 -7.44 10.31
N VAL A 15 -7.58 -6.51 10.07
CA VAL A 15 -7.33 -5.34 10.93
C VAL A 15 -8.39 -4.24 10.70
N SER A 16 -8.98 -4.20 9.51
CA SER A 16 -9.98 -3.21 9.09
C SER A 16 -11.09 -3.88 8.29
N PRO A 17 -12.36 -3.46 8.42
CA PRO A 17 -13.44 -4.04 7.64
C PRO A 17 -13.40 -3.60 6.18
N LEU A 18 -13.82 -4.49 5.28
CA LEU A 18 -14.14 -4.13 3.89
C LEU A 18 -15.35 -3.19 3.86
N LYS A 19 -15.22 -2.04 3.22
CA LYS A 19 -16.31 -1.06 3.10
C LYS A 19 -17.15 -1.36 1.86
N ARG A 20 -18.44 -1.00 1.91
CA ARG A 20 -19.41 -1.27 0.83
C ARG A 20 -19.01 -0.75 -0.56
N ARG A 21 -18.19 0.31 -0.63
CA ARG A 21 -17.76 0.94 -1.89
C ARG A 21 -16.33 0.57 -2.28
N ASP A 22 -15.68 -0.31 -1.54
CA ASP A 22 -14.34 -0.76 -1.88
C ASP A 22 -14.38 -1.63 -3.13
N THR A 23 -13.42 -1.42 -4.03
CA THR A 23 -13.25 -2.21 -5.26
C THR A 23 -12.21 -3.32 -5.09
N LEU A 24 -11.96 -3.76 -3.85
CA LEU A 24 -10.90 -4.71 -3.49
C LEU A 24 -11.31 -6.19 -3.65
N GLY A 25 -12.59 -6.46 -3.94
CA GLY A 25 -13.16 -7.80 -3.92
C GLY A 25 -12.46 -8.79 -4.84
N GLU A 26 -12.09 -8.36 -6.06
CA GLU A 26 -11.41 -9.23 -7.03
C GLU A 26 -10.04 -9.69 -6.54
N ILE A 27 -9.24 -8.79 -5.97
CA ILE A 27 -7.92 -9.13 -5.41
C ILE A 27 -8.08 -10.03 -4.17
N LEU A 28 -9.06 -9.75 -3.32
CA LEU A 28 -9.32 -10.55 -2.11
C LEU A 28 -9.88 -11.95 -2.40
N ALA A 29 -10.45 -12.15 -3.59
CA ALA A 29 -10.97 -13.44 -4.05
C ALA A 29 -10.01 -14.18 -5.01
N ALA A 30 -8.90 -13.56 -5.41
CA ALA A 30 -7.95 -14.14 -6.34
C ALA A 30 -7.32 -15.43 -5.75
N PRO A 31 -7.14 -16.49 -6.57
CA PRO A 31 -6.57 -17.75 -6.09
C PRO A 31 -5.11 -17.63 -5.63
N ASP A 32 -4.38 -16.64 -6.15
CA ASP A 32 -2.99 -16.29 -5.85
C ASP A 32 -2.88 -15.07 -4.93
N ARG A 33 -3.98 -14.66 -4.28
CA ARG A 33 -4.04 -13.48 -3.41
C ARG A 33 -2.90 -13.45 -2.41
N ASP A 34 -2.61 -14.56 -1.74
CA ASP A 34 -1.64 -14.57 -0.65
C ASP A 34 -0.23 -14.24 -1.16
N ASP A 35 0.15 -14.71 -2.36
CA ASP A 35 1.41 -14.37 -3.02
C ASP A 35 1.46 -12.88 -3.43
N LEU A 36 0.35 -12.36 -3.98
CA LEU A 36 0.22 -10.96 -4.37
C LEU A 36 0.36 -10.02 -3.16
N LEU A 37 -0.32 -10.33 -2.05
CA LEU A 37 -0.27 -9.54 -0.82
C LEU A 37 1.11 -9.64 -0.13
N GLU A 38 1.73 -10.81 -0.17
CA GLU A 38 3.08 -11.03 0.35
C GLU A 38 4.13 -10.22 -0.43
N TRP A 39 3.98 -10.12 -1.75
CA TRP A 39 4.80 -9.23 -2.57
C TRP A 39 4.50 -7.75 -2.26
N LEU A 40 3.21 -7.39 -2.19
CA LEU A 40 2.77 -6.00 -2.01
C LEU A 40 3.26 -5.41 -0.68
N ARG A 41 3.15 -6.15 0.43
CA ARG A 41 3.57 -5.67 1.76
C ARG A 41 5.07 -5.38 1.88
N ARG A 42 5.89 -5.93 0.96
CA ARG A 42 7.34 -5.72 0.93
C ARG A 42 7.75 -4.56 0.03
N ARG A 43 6.80 -3.92 -0.68
CA ARG A 43 7.09 -2.75 -1.50
C ARG A 43 7.34 -1.53 -0.61
N PRO A 44 8.28 -0.66 -0.97
CA PRO A 44 8.61 0.48 -0.13
C PRO A 44 7.50 1.54 -0.15
N LEU A 45 7.42 2.31 0.93
CA LEU A 45 6.57 3.50 1.03
C LEU A 45 7.17 4.72 0.33
N PHE A 46 8.50 4.74 0.23
CA PHE A 46 9.31 5.85 -0.26
C PHE A 46 10.40 5.31 -1.19
N HIS A 47 10.57 5.96 -2.33
CA HIS A 47 11.67 5.70 -3.27
C HIS A 47 12.50 6.96 -3.45
N ARG A 48 13.82 6.80 -3.54
CA ARG A 48 14.76 7.86 -3.88
C ARG A 48 15.66 7.40 -5.02
N SER A 49 15.76 8.18 -6.08
CA SER A 49 16.67 7.96 -7.22
C SER A 49 16.99 9.29 -7.88
N ASP A 50 18.25 9.50 -8.26
CA ASP A 50 18.68 10.62 -9.12
C ASP A 50 18.23 12.02 -8.66
N GLY A 51 18.28 12.27 -7.34
CA GLY A 51 17.84 13.54 -6.75
C GLY A 51 16.32 13.71 -6.64
N CYS A 52 15.54 12.71 -7.05
CA CYS A 52 14.09 12.69 -6.90
C CYS A 52 13.67 11.82 -5.71
N ALA A 53 12.59 12.25 -5.05
CA ALA A 53 11.88 11.49 -4.04
C ALA A 53 10.46 11.20 -4.55
N LEU A 54 10.05 9.94 -4.47
CA LEU A 54 8.70 9.49 -4.82
C LEU A 54 8.03 8.88 -3.60
N VAL A 55 6.86 9.43 -3.27
CA VAL A 55 6.00 9.01 -2.18
C VAL A 55 4.55 9.26 -2.59
N HIS A 56 3.61 8.54 -2.00
CA HIS A 56 2.20 8.61 -2.38
C HIS A 56 1.53 9.97 -2.11
N ALA A 57 1.72 10.52 -0.90
CA ALA A 57 0.99 11.72 -0.43
C ALA A 57 1.86 12.98 -0.28
N GLY A 58 3.14 12.90 -0.66
CA GLY A 58 4.12 13.97 -0.47
C GLY A 58 4.94 13.84 0.81
N LEU A 59 5.92 14.73 0.96
CA LEU A 59 6.80 14.82 2.12
C LEU A 59 6.35 15.97 3.02
N PHE A 60 6.36 15.74 4.33
CA PHE A 60 6.16 16.82 5.28
C PHE A 60 7.38 17.77 5.24
N PRO A 61 7.20 19.10 5.14
CA PRO A 61 8.33 20.02 4.91
C PRO A 61 9.43 20.00 5.99
N ALA A 62 9.13 19.55 7.21
CA ALA A 62 10.10 19.47 8.29
C ALA A 62 10.89 18.14 8.34
N TRP A 63 10.58 17.17 7.46
CA TRP A 63 11.34 15.92 7.40
C TRP A 63 12.64 16.10 6.62
N SER A 64 13.72 15.61 7.21
CA SER A 64 14.99 15.44 6.50
C SER A 64 14.92 14.20 5.60
N LEU A 65 15.60 14.28 4.44
CA LEU A 65 15.88 13.12 3.58
C LEU A 65 17.29 12.55 3.82
N GLU A 66 18.01 13.09 4.81
CA GLU A 66 19.29 12.60 5.32
C GLU A 66 19.10 11.69 6.54
#